data_AF-A0A0L8FHI4-F1
#
_entry.id   AF-A0A0L8FHI4-F1
#
_cell.length_a   1.000
_cell.length_b   1.000
_cell.length_c   1.000
_cell.angle_alpha   90.00
_cell.angle_beta   90.00
_cell.angle_gamma   90.00
#
_symmetry.space_group_name_H-M   'P 1'
#
loop_
_entity.id
_entity.type
_entity.pdbx_description
1 polymer ?
#
loop_
_entity_poly.entity_id
_entity_poly.type
_entity_poly.pdbx_seq_one_letter_code
_entity_poly.pdbx_strand_id
1 'polypeptide(L)'
;FTDKVFMNEKKAQNVMILMRGRFLQTVRSVSSALVSLQEHNYVTVEDIRTLQKYQPDADEIEMYQRLRTEGIELKPVDDCMLKLSLIPCFRDRLELIHTIWSFTEENTEFVM
;
A
#
# COMPACT_ATOMS: atom_id res chain seq x y z
N PHE A 1 -26.79 -10.09 0.58
CA PHE A 1 -25.67 -9.23 0.14
C PHE A 1 -24.44 -9.66 0.90
N THR A 2 -23.64 -10.53 0.29
CA THR A 2 -22.51 -11.18 0.95
C THR A 2 -21.36 -10.20 1.03
N ASP A 3 -21.01 -9.87 2.26
CA ASP A 3 -19.94 -8.99 2.73
C ASP A 3 -18.53 -9.50 2.36
N LYS A 4 -18.29 -9.87 1.09
CA LYS A 4 -17.04 -10.49 0.67
C LYS A 4 -15.92 -9.46 0.61
N VAL A 5 -14.97 -9.60 1.53
CA VAL A 5 -13.61 -9.11 1.33
C VAL A 5 -12.97 -10.07 0.32
N PHE A 6 -12.49 -9.55 -0.81
CA PHE A 6 -11.90 -10.40 -1.85
C PHE A 6 -10.43 -10.68 -1.56
N MET A 7 -9.74 -9.74 -0.90
CA MET A 7 -8.50 -10.04 -0.20
C MET A 7 -8.74 -11.09 0.90
N ASN A 8 -7.82 -12.04 1.06
CA ASN A 8 -7.85 -12.98 2.18
C ASN A 8 -8.05 -12.23 3.52
N GLU A 9 -8.97 -12.68 4.37
CA GLU A 9 -9.37 -11.97 5.60
C GLU A 9 -8.18 -11.58 6.49
N LYS A 10 -7.14 -12.42 6.58
CA LYS A 10 -5.92 -12.13 7.34
C LYS A 10 -5.05 -11.08 6.64
N LYS A 11 -4.93 -11.10 5.32
CA LYS A 11 -4.27 -10.02 4.55
C LYS A 11 -5.03 -8.71 4.76
N ALA A 12 -6.34 -8.74 4.60
CA ALA A 12 -7.22 -7.59 4.73
C ALA A 12 -7.20 -7.00 6.14
N GLN A 13 -7.14 -7.83 7.19
CA GLN A 13 -7.03 -7.36 8.57
C GLN A 13 -5.70 -6.65 8.83
N ASN A 14 -4.58 -7.18 8.32
CA ASN A 14 -3.27 -6.54 8.48
C ASN A 14 -3.18 -5.23 7.69
N VAL A 15 -3.73 -5.20 6.47
CA VAL A 15 -3.86 -3.97 5.68
C VAL A 15 -4.84 -2.99 6.34
N MET A 16 -5.95 -3.46 6.94
CA MET A 16 -6.87 -2.62 7.72
C MET A 16 -6.21 -2.02 8.96
N ILE A 17 -5.30 -2.74 9.64
CA ILE A 17 -4.55 -2.23 10.79
C ILE A 17 -3.59 -1.13 10.33
N LEU A 18 -2.83 -1.37 9.25
CA LEU A 18 -2.02 -0.34 8.58
C LEU A 18 -2.85 0.91 8.24
N MET A 19 -4.11 0.69 7.88
CA MET A 19 -5.02 1.72 7.44
C MET A 19 -5.78 2.42 8.57
N ARG A 20 -5.82 1.88 9.80
CA ARG A 20 -6.50 2.51 10.93
C ARG A 20 -5.62 3.61 11.55
N GLY A 21 -6.06 4.86 11.39
CA GLY A 21 -5.46 6.06 12.01
C GLY A 21 -5.21 7.22 11.04
N ARG A 22 -4.94 6.93 9.75
CA ARG A 22 -4.56 7.94 8.72
C ARG A 22 -5.19 7.73 7.34
N PHE A 23 -6.19 6.83 7.24
CA PHE A 23 -6.61 6.19 5.99
C PHE A 23 -6.97 7.10 4.81
N LEU A 24 -7.60 8.24 5.10
CA LEU A 24 -8.03 9.19 4.06
C LEU A 24 -6.87 10.04 3.52
N GLN A 25 -5.75 10.09 4.24
CA GLN A 25 -4.54 10.79 3.80
C GLN A 25 -3.51 9.83 3.19
N THR A 26 -3.60 8.51 3.45
CA THR A 26 -2.58 7.53 3.06
C THR A 26 -2.44 7.28 1.56
N VAL A 27 -3.51 7.22 0.74
CA VAL A 27 -3.28 7.00 -0.71
C VAL A 27 -2.48 8.15 -1.31
N ARG A 28 -2.85 9.40 -0.99
CA ARG A 28 -2.15 10.58 -1.47
C ARG A 28 -0.75 10.69 -0.89
N SER A 29 -0.58 10.46 0.42
CA SER A 29 0.73 10.55 1.07
C SER A 29 1.67 9.42 0.64
N VAL A 30 1.19 8.18 0.51
CA VAL A 30 1.95 7.04 -0.03
C VAL A 30 2.29 7.30 -1.49
N SER A 31 1.33 7.76 -2.31
CA SER A 31 1.63 8.14 -3.70
C SER A 31 2.70 9.23 -3.77
N SER A 32 2.60 10.25 -2.92
CA SER A 32 3.58 11.33 -2.83
C SER A 32 4.94 10.83 -2.37
N ALA A 33 5.01 9.94 -1.38
CA ALA A 33 6.24 9.32 -0.92
C ALA A 33 6.88 8.47 -2.03
N LEU A 34 6.10 7.65 -2.73
CA LEU A 34 6.55 6.82 -3.86
C LEU A 34 7.04 7.63 -5.06
N VAL A 35 6.57 8.87 -5.22
CA VAL A 35 7.01 9.78 -6.29
C VAL A 35 8.23 10.61 -5.87
N SER A 36 8.22 11.15 -4.64
CA SER A 36 9.28 12.04 -4.13
C SER A 36 10.47 11.30 -3.53
N LEU A 37 10.30 10.02 -3.17
CA LEU A 37 11.26 9.18 -2.43
C LEU A 37 11.69 9.75 -1.06
N GLN A 38 11.01 10.81 -0.60
CA GLN A 38 11.27 11.45 0.69
C GLN A 38 10.37 10.88 1.77
N GLU A 39 10.91 10.74 2.98
CA GLU A 39 10.11 10.47 4.17
C GLU A 39 9.09 11.59 4.36
N HIS A 40 7.81 11.22 4.37
CA HIS A 40 6.74 12.11 4.78
C HIS A 40 6.38 11.73 6.21
N ASN A 41 6.14 12.72 7.08
CA ASN A 41 5.79 12.55 8.51
C ASN A 41 4.64 11.55 8.79
N TYR A 42 3.95 11.09 7.75
CA TYR A 42 2.79 10.21 7.80
C TYR A 42 3.02 8.80 7.26
N VAL A 43 4.20 8.47 6.71
CA VAL A 43 4.54 7.15 6.14
C VAL A 43 5.91 6.69 6.67
N THR A 44 5.95 5.54 7.31
CA THR A 44 7.15 4.94 7.94
C THR A 44 7.71 3.77 7.11
N VAL A 45 8.92 3.31 7.41
CA VAL A 45 9.52 2.10 6.80
C VAL A 45 8.66 0.87 7.03
N GLU A 46 8.05 0.73 8.21
CA GLU A 46 7.17 -0.41 8.53
C GLU A 46 5.87 -0.36 7.71
N ASP A 47 5.36 0.84 7.40
CA ASP A 47 4.21 0.99 6.51
C ASP A 47 4.55 0.50 5.09
N ILE A 48 5.74 0.86 4.59
CA ILE A 48 6.23 0.39 3.28
C ILE A 48 6.42 -1.13 3.27
N ARG A 49 7.05 -1.72 4.29
CA ARG A 49 7.21 -3.18 4.41
C ARG A 49 5.86 -3.89 4.40
N THR A 50 4.89 -3.34 5.12
CA THR A 50 3.53 -3.89 5.17
C THR A 50 2.88 -3.84 3.78
N LEU A 51 2.99 -2.72 3.06
CA LEU A 51 2.49 -2.61 1.68
C LEU A 51 3.20 -3.59 0.73
N GLN A 52 4.51 -3.79 0.84
CA GLN A 52 5.24 -4.78 0.05
C GLN A 52 4.73 -6.21 0.29
N LYS A 53 4.44 -6.55 1.56
CA LYS A 53 3.97 -7.87 1.96
C LYS A 53 2.54 -8.17 1.50
N TYR A 54 1.68 -7.16 1.45
CA TYR A 54 0.26 -7.33 1.17
C TYR A 54 -0.22 -6.71 -0.15
N GLN A 55 0.68 -6.20 -0.99
CA GLN A 55 0.34 -5.73 -2.33
C GLN A 55 -0.40 -6.81 -3.13
N PRO A 56 -1.41 -6.44 -3.93
CA PRO A 56 -2.09 -7.39 -4.76
C PRO A 56 -1.17 -7.89 -5.89
N ASP A 57 -1.36 -9.14 -6.30
CA ASP A 57 -0.80 -9.65 -7.54
C ASP A 57 -1.63 -9.23 -8.77
N ALA A 58 -1.18 -9.63 -9.96
CA ALA A 58 -1.83 -9.25 -11.21
C ALA A 58 -3.27 -9.78 -11.32
N ASP A 59 -3.53 -11.00 -10.82
CA ASP A 59 -4.84 -11.64 -10.84
C ASP A 59 -5.80 -10.93 -9.88
N GLU A 60 -5.32 -10.59 -8.67
CA GLU A 60 -6.05 -9.80 -7.68
C GLU A 60 -6.40 -8.40 -8.27
N ILE A 61 -5.47 -7.74 -8.96
CA ILE A 61 -5.71 -6.44 -9.62
C ILE A 61 -6.78 -6.56 -10.72
N GLU A 62 -6.66 -7.56 -11.61
CA GLU A 62 -7.63 -7.77 -12.69
C GLU A 62 -9.03 -8.04 -12.12
N MET A 63 -9.12 -8.87 -11.08
CA MET A 63 -10.36 -9.12 -10.36
C MET A 63 -10.96 -7.83 -9.81
N TYR A 64 -10.20 -6.99 -9.10
CA TYR A 64 -10.71 -5.73 -8.56
C TYR A 64 -11.22 -4.78 -9.66
N GLN A 65 -10.51 -4.68 -10.78
CA GLN A 65 -10.92 -3.86 -11.93
C GLN A 65 -12.22 -4.37 -12.56
N ARG A 66 -12.36 -5.68 -12.70
CA ARG A 66 -13.56 -6.33 -13.23
C ARG A 66 -14.77 -6.06 -12.34
N LEU A 67 -14.63 -6.29 -11.03
CA LEU A 67 -15.69 -6.04 -10.05
C LEU A 67 -16.16 -4.57 -10.09
N ARG A 68 -15.23 -3.63 -10.19
CA ARG A 68 -15.55 -2.20 -10.32
C ARG A 68 -16.31 -1.89 -11.62
N THR A 69 -15.94 -2.53 -12.72
CA THR A 69 -16.61 -2.38 -14.03
C THR A 69 -18.02 -2.96 -14.01
N GLU A 70 -18.24 -4.04 -13.26
CA GLU A 70 -19.53 -4.68 -13.04
C GLU A 70 -20.43 -3.93 -12.03
N GLY A 71 -19.96 -2.81 -11.46
CA GLY A 71 -20.71 -2.01 -10.50
C GLY A 71 -20.75 -2.59 -9.09
N ILE A 72 -19.87 -3.55 -8.79
CA ILE A 72 -19.72 -4.13 -7.45
C ILE A 72 -18.88 -3.19 -6.60
N GLU A 73 -19.42 -2.79 -5.44
CA GLU A 73 -18.71 -1.95 -4.49
C GLU A 73 -17.59 -2.75 -3.79
N LEU A 74 -16.35 -2.27 -3.95
CA LEU A 74 -15.20 -2.82 -3.25
C LEU A 74 -15.20 -2.31 -1.80
N LYS A 75 -14.81 -3.18 -0.88
CA LYS A 75 -14.55 -2.76 0.50
C LYS A 75 -13.39 -1.74 0.54
N PRO A 76 -13.34 -0.85 1.54
CA PRO A 76 -12.36 0.22 1.58
C PRO A 76 -10.90 -0.23 1.40
N VAL A 77 -10.53 -1.40 1.95
CA VAL A 77 -9.20 -1.98 1.76
C VAL A 77 -8.94 -2.42 0.32
N ASP A 78 -9.87 -3.16 -0.29
CA ASP A 78 -9.73 -3.63 -1.67
C ASP A 78 -9.65 -2.44 -2.64
N ASP A 79 -10.49 -1.42 -2.44
CA ASP A 79 -10.46 -0.16 -3.21
C ASP A 79 -9.14 0.61 -3.04
N CYS A 80 -8.60 0.66 -1.82
CA CYS A 80 -7.32 1.31 -1.58
C CYS A 80 -6.16 0.56 -2.25
N MET A 81 -6.14 -0.76 -2.17
CA MET A 81 -5.07 -1.56 -2.80
C MET A 81 -5.16 -1.49 -4.32
N LEU A 82 -6.36 -1.45 -4.90
CA LEU A 82 -6.56 -1.15 -6.31
C LEU A 82 -6.04 0.26 -6.67
N LYS A 83 -6.36 1.29 -5.88
CA LYS A 83 -5.88 2.66 -6.15
C LYS A 83 -4.36 2.76 -6.11
N LEU A 84 -3.72 2.08 -5.16
CA LEU A 84 -2.27 2.04 -5.04
C LEU A 84 -1.62 1.25 -6.18
N SER A 85 -2.20 0.12 -6.60
CA SER A 85 -1.65 -0.70 -7.69
C SER A 85 -1.74 -0.02 -9.07
N LEU A 86 -2.62 0.96 -9.22
CA LEU A 86 -2.69 1.82 -10.42
C LEU A 86 -1.54 2.83 -10.51
N ILE A 87 -0.71 2.99 -9.47
CA ILE A 87 0.50 3.80 -9.54
C ILE A 87 1.50 3.10 -10.47
N PRO A 88 2.03 3.78 -11.51
CA PRO A 88 3.01 3.18 -12.40
C PRO A 88 4.22 2.64 -11.66
N CYS A 89 4.58 1.38 -11.94
CA CYS A 89 5.67 0.67 -11.28
C CYS A 89 5.52 0.61 -9.75
N PHE A 90 4.29 0.47 -9.24
CA PHE A 90 4.01 0.47 -7.79
C PHE A 90 4.91 -0.47 -7.00
N ARG A 91 5.07 -1.72 -7.47
CA ARG A 91 5.93 -2.72 -6.82
C ARG A 91 7.39 -2.27 -6.77
N ASP A 92 7.94 -1.85 -7.92
CA ASP A 92 9.33 -1.43 -8.03
C ASP A 92 9.60 -0.17 -7.19
N ARG A 93 8.64 0.75 -7.13
CA ARG A 93 8.72 1.95 -6.28
C ARG A 93 8.69 1.63 -4.80
N LEU A 94 7.87 0.66 -4.39
CA LEU A 94 7.86 0.17 -3.00
C LEU A 94 9.20 -0.47 -2.63
N GLU A 95 9.80 -1.23 -3.53
CA GLU A 95 11.12 -1.83 -3.34
C GLU A 95 12.24 -0.78 -3.26
N LEU A 96 12.21 0.20 -4.17
CA LEU A 96 13.17 1.30 -4.18
C LEU A 96 13.08 2.15 -2.90
N ILE A 97 11.89 2.57 -2.50
CA ILE A 97 11.71 3.43 -1.32
C ILE A 97 12.09 2.68 -0.03
N HIS A 98 11.76 1.38 0.05
CA HIS A 98 12.17 0.54 1.17
C HIS A 98 13.69 0.44 1.27
N THR A 99 14.38 0.27 0.14
CA THR A 99 15.85 0.21 0.08
C THR A 99 16.49 1.52 0.54
N ILE A 100 16.01 2.67 0.03
CA ILE A 100 16.56 3.99 0.37
C ILE A 100 16.35 4.30 1.86
N TRP A 101 15.14 4.09 2.38
CA TRP A 101 14.84 4.44 3.77
C TRP A 101 15.48 3.49 4.77
N SER A 102 15.51 2.18 4.49
CA SER A 102 16.22 1.21 5.36
C SER A 102 17.72 1.49 5.41
N PHE A 103 18.32 1.86 4.27
CA PHE A 103 19.73 2.27 4.25
C PHE A 103 19.97 3.54 5.08
N THR A 104 19.04 4.49 5.06
CA THR A 104 19.15 5.73 5.85
C THR A 104 19.09 5.43 7.34
N GLU A 105 18.14 4.59 7.79
CA GLU A 105 18.02 4.14 9.18
C GLU A 105 19.29 3.41 9.67
N GLU A 106 19.81 2.45 8.88
CA GLU A 106 20.98 1.64 9.23
C GLU A 106 22.28 2.45 9.28
N ASN A 107 22.40 3.53 8.49
CA ASN A 107 23.63 4.32 8.40
C ASN A 107 23.61 5.60 9.24
N THR A 108 22.47 6.00 9.82
CA THR A 108 22.45 7.04 10.86
C THR A 108 23.28 6.66 12.09
N GLU A 109 23.50 5.37 12.35
CA GLU A 109 24.37 4.88 13.43
C GLU A 109 25.88 5.08 13.15
N PHE A 110 26.28 5.30 11.89
CA PHE A 110 27.68 5.52 11.52
C PHE A 110 28.11 6.99 11.49
N VAL A 111 27.17 7.92 11.69
CA VAL A 111 27.40 9.38 11.64
C VAL A 111 27.27 10.05 13.03
N MET A 112 27.07 9.26 14.09
CA MET A 112 27.19 9.70 15.50
C MET A 112 28.47 9.15 16.13
#